data_AF-A0A453RKP4-F1
#
_entry.id   AF-A0A453RKP4-F1
#
_cell.length_a   1.000
_cell.length_b   1.000
_cell.length_c   1.000
_cell.angle_alpha   90.00
_cell.angle_beta   90.00
_cell.angle_gamma   90.00
#
_symmetry.space_group_name_H-M   'P 1'
#
loop_
_entity.id
_entity.type
_entity.pdbx_description
1 polymer ?
#
loop_
_entity_poly.entity_id
_entity_poly.type
_entity_poly.pdbx_seq_one_letter_code
_entity_poly.pdbx_strand_id
1 'polypeptide(L)'
;VNQELWYACAGPLVALPPPGSLVVYFPQGHSEQVAASMRKDADAQIPSYPNLPSKLICILHSVTMQSDPDTDEVYARMTLQPVSNV
;
A
#
# COMPACT_ATOMS: atom_id res chain seq x y z
N VAL A 1 -9.92 -4.74 -14.26
CA VAL A 1 -11.01 -3.91 -13.69
C VAL A 1 -11.07 -2.60 -14.47
N ASN A 2 -12.27 -2.05 -14.72
CA ASN A 2 -12.41 -0.71 -15.29
C ASN A 2 -11.85 0.32 -14.29
N GLN A 3 -10.99 1.23 -14.73
CA GLN A 3 -10.28 2.15 -13.83
C GLN A 3 -11.21 3.17 -13.16
N GLU A 4 -12.15 3.75 -13.91
CA GLU A 4 -13.11 4.72 -13.38
C GLU A 4 -14.01 4.08 -12.32
N LEU A 5 -14.49 2.86 -12.59
CA LEU A 5 -15.27 2.10 -11.61
C LEU A 5 -14.45 1.77 -10.36
N TRP A 6 -13.19 1.36 -10.54
CA TRP A 6 -12.31 1.05 -9.41
C TRP A 6 -12.12 2.27 -8.49
N TYR A 7 -11.87 3.45 -9.06
CA TYR A 7 -11.76 4.69 -8.27
C TYR A 7 -13.09 5.10 -7.62
N ALA A 8 -14.21 4.92 -8.31
CA ALA A 8 -15.53 5.16 -7.73
C ALA A 8 -15.79 4.27 -6.50
N CYS A 9 -15.34 3.01 -6.53
CA CYS A 9 -15.44 2.08 -5.40
C CYS A 9 -14.42 2.37 -4.29
N ALA A 10 -13.18 2.73 -4.62
CA ALA A 10 -12.12 2.97 -3.66
C ALA A 10 -12.37 4.23 -2.80
N GLY A 11 -13.10 5.20 -3.35
CA GLY A 11 -13.55 6.40 -2.65
C GLY A 11 -12.83 7.67 -3.11
N PRO A 12 -13.45 8.84 -2.89
CA PRO A 12 -13.03 10.11 -3.50
C PRO A 12 -11.68 10.65 -3.02
N LEU A 13 -11.15 10.12 -1.91
CA LEU A 13 -9.86 10.51 -1.35
C LEU A 13 -8.71 9.61 -1.81
N VAL A 14 -9.00 8.56 -2.60
CA VAL A 14 -7.97 7.62 -3.06
C VAL A 14 -7.31 8.13 -4.32
N ALA A 15 -5.99 8.26 -4.26
CA ALA A 15 -5.13 8.54 -5.41
C ALA A 15 -3.97 7.55 -5.43
N LEU A 16 -3.73 6.91 -6.57
CA LEU A 16 -2.59 5.99 -6.74
C LEU A 16 -1.45 6.72 -7.45
N PRO A 17 -0.19 6.53 -7.00
CA PRO A 17 0.97 7.10 -7.67
C PRO A 17 1.16 6.49 -9.07
N PRO A 18 1.65 7.25 -10.06
CA PRO A 18 1.89 6.74 -11.41
C PRO A 18 3.11 5.80 -11.43
N PRO A 19 3.08 4.68 -12.20
CA PRO A 19 4.27 3.85 -12.43
C PRO A 19 5.46 4.68 -12.97
N GLY A 20 6.66 4.32 -12.55
CA GLY A 20 7.91 5.05 -12.81
C GLY A 20 8.21 6.19 -11.84
N SER A 21 7.27 6.57 -10.97
CA SER A 21 7.50 7.62 -9.98
C SER A 21 8.39 7.19 -8.80
N LEU A 22 9.05 8.17 -8.18
CA LEU A 22 9.66 8.03 -6.86
C LEU A 22 8.59 8.20 -5.78
N VAL A 23 8.53 7.25 -4.87
CA VAL A 23 7.60 7.23 -3.74
C VAL A 23 8.34 6.98 -2.43
N VAL A 24 7.74 7.39 -1.32
CA VAL A 24 8.22 7.05 0.02
C VAL A 24 7.34 5.94 0.57
N TYR A 25 7.91 4.76 0.77
CA TYR A 25 7.25 3.66 1.47
C TYR A 25 7.48 3.78 2.97
N PHE A 26 6.38 3.72 3.74
CA PHE A 26 6.39 3.75 5.20
C PHE A 26 6.03 2.36 5.73
N PRO A 27 7.01 1.55 6.18
CA PRO A 27 6.72 0.20 6.68
C PRO A 27 5.73 0.18 7.85
N GLN A 28 5.76 1.20 8.72
CA GLN A 28 4.81 1.32 9.82
C GLN A 28 3.36 1.42 9.33
N GLY A 29 3.07 2.27 8.33
CA GLY A 29 1.73 2.41 7.77
C GLY A 29 1.22 1.12 7.10
N HIS A 30 2.13 0.33 6.51
CA HIS A 30 1.78 -1.01 6.04
C HIS A 30 1.38 -1.94 7.20
N SER A 31 2.17 -1.95 8.28
CA SER A 31 1.83 -2.76 9.46
C SER A 31 0.49 -2.37 10.08
N GLU A 32 0.18 -1.07 10.13
CA GLU A 32 -1.12 -0.55 10.56
C GLU A 32 -2.26 -1.06 9.67
N GLN A 33 -2.10 -1.02 8.34
CA GLN A 33 -3.09 -1.55 7.40
C GLN A 33 -3.31 -3.07 7.57
N VAL A 34 -2.23 -3.84 7.79
CA VAL A 34 -2.33 -5.29 8.05
C VAL A 34 -3.00 -5.59 9.39
N ALA A 35 -2.74 -4.78 10.43
CA ALA A 35 -3.41 -4.94 11.72
C ALA A 35 -4.92 -4.70 11.61
N ALA A 36 -5.31 -3.64 10.87
CA ALA A 36 -6.71 -3.30 10.61
C ALA A 36 -7.45 -4.41 9.83
N SER A 37 -6.82 -4.99 8.80
CA SER A 37 -7.44 -6.08 8.01
C SER A 37 -7.62 -7.37 8.81
N MET A 38 -6.72 -7.63 9.76
CA MET A 38 -6.81 -8.77 10.69
C MET A 38 -7.78 -8.54 11.86
N ARG A 39 -8.47 -7.38 11.91
CA ARG A 39 -9.35 -6.96 13.01
C ARG A 39 -8.67 -7.07 14.38
N LYS A 40 -7.36 -6.82 14.43
CA LYS A 40 -6.65 -6.69 15.69
C LYS A 40 -6.93 -5.29 16.25
N ASP A 41 -7.14 -5.18 17.56
CA ASP A 41 -7.38 -3.90 18.21
C ASP A 41 -6.27 -2.89 17.90
N ALA A 42 -6.59 -1.60 17.92
CA ALA A 42 -5.60 -0.53 17.70
C ALA A 42 -4.44 -0.54 18.71
N ASP A 43 -4.63 -1.22 19.85
CA ASP A 43 -3.60 -1.48 20.88
C ASP A 43 -2.74 -2.72 20.58
N ALA A 44 -2.99 -3.43 19.48
CA ALA A 44 -2.14 -4.52 19.04
C ALA A 44 -0.75 -3.95 18.74
N GLN A 45 0.21 -4.31 19.59
CA GLN A 45 1.57 -3.81 19.51
C GLN A 45 2.15 -4.05 18.11
N ILE A 46 2.35 -2.97 17.36
CA ILE A 46 3.02 -3.01 16.06
C ILE A 46 4.44 -3.55 16.32
N PRO A 47 4.87 -4.61 15.60
CA PRO A 47 6.20 -5.15 15.81
C PRO A 47 7.27 -4.09 15.58
N SER A 48 8.25 -4.01 16.47
CA SER A 48 9.42 -3.16 16.26
C SER A 48 10.36 -3.83 15.27
N TYR A 49 10.75 -3.11 14.23
CA TYR A 49 11.71 -3.54 13.23
C TYR A 49 12.98 -2.67 13.33
N PRO A 50 13.88 -2.93 14.30
CA PRO A 50 14.99 -2.03 14.60
C PRO A 50 15.98 -1.83 13.45
N ASN A 51 16.08 -2.81 12.54
CA ASN A 51 16.96 -2.75 11.37
C ASN A 51 16.25 -2.23 10.11
N LEU A 52 14.98 -1.85 10.21
CA LEU A 52 14.20 -1.35 9.08
C LEU A 52 14.07 0.17 9.19
N PRO A 53 14.55 0.93 8.19
CA PRO A 53 14.31 2.38 8.15
C PRO A 53 12.81 2.68 8.20
N SER A 54 12.41 3.73 8.93
CA SER A 54 11.00 4.16 9.02
C SER A 54 10.43 4.68 7.68
N LYS A 55 11.30 4.95 6.72
CA LYS A 55 10.99 5.43 5.37
C LYS A 55 11.97 4.81 4.38
N LEU A 56 11.45 4.31 3.26
CA LEU A 56 12.25 3.83 2.13
C LEU A 56 11.88 4.64 0.89
N ILE A 57 12.89 5.21 0.22
CA ILE A 57 12.69 5.81 -1.10
C ILE A 57 12.67 4.66 -2.10
N CYS A 58 11.60 4.56 -2.89
CA CYS A 58 11.42 3.49 -3.86
C CYS A 58 11.06 4.03 -5.23
N ILE A 59 11.47 3.31 -6.27
CA ILE A 59 10.86 3.43 -7.61
C ILE A 59 9.64 2.51 -7.64
N LEU A 60 8.50 3.07 -8.06
CA LEU A 60 7.28 2.31 -8.28
C LEU A 60 7.29 1.69 -9.67
N HIS A 61 7.51 0.38 -9.76
CA HIS A 61 7.59 -0.32 -11.06
C HIS A 61 6.23 -0.55 -11.71
N SER A 62 5.24 -0.96 -10.92
CA SER A 62 3.91 -1.25 -11.44
C SER A 62 2.82 -1.00 -10.39
N VAL A 63 1.63 -0.69 -10.89
CA VAL A 63 0.38 -0.59 -10.13
C VAL A 63 -0.68 -1.38 -10.89
N THR A 64 -1.27 -2.37 -10.24
CA THR A 64 -2.40 -3.12 -10.80
C THR A 64 -3.62 -3.00 -9.89
N MET A 65 -4.73 -2.51 -10.44
CA MET A 65 -6.02 -2.39 -9.77
C MET A 65 -6.78 -3.71 -9.85
N GLN A 66 -7.26 -4.20 -8.71
CA GLN A 66 -7.93 -5.49 -8.57
C GLN A 66 -9.15 -5.35 -7.65
N SER A 67 -10.04 -6.33 -7.73
CA SER A 67 -11.13 -6.52 -6.79
C SER A 67 -11.12 -7.98 -6.34
N ASP A 68 -11.45 -8.21 -5.08
CA ASP A 68 -11.67 -9.55 -4.57
C ASP A 68 -12.95 -10.14 -5.21
N PRO A 69 -12.90 -11.36 -5.77
CA PRO A 69 -14.03 -11.94 -6.49
C PRO A 69 -15.19 -12.37 -5.59
N ASP A 70 -14.95 -12.53 -4.28
CA ASP A 70 -15.94 -13.00 -3.32
C ASP A 70 -16.53 -11.85 -2.48
N THR A 71 -15.74 -10.81 -2.20
CA THR A 71 -16.15 -9.69 -1.34
C THR A 71 -16.38 -8.36 -2.05
N ASP A 72 -16.04 -8.28 -3.34
CA ASP A 72 -16.00 -7.02 -4.12
C ASP A 72 -15.05 -5.95 -3.56
N GLU A 73 -14.21 -6.29 -2.57
CA GLU A 73 -13.25 -5.35 -1.99
C GLU A 73 -12.21 -4.95 -3.03
N VAL A 74 -12.09 -3.65 -3.29
CA VAL A 74 -11.11 -3.11 -4.22
C VAL A 74 -9.74 -2.93 -3.56
N TYR A 75 -8.68 -3.37 -4.23
CA TYR A 75 -7.30 -3.19 -3.77
C TYR A 75 -6.35 -2.92 -4.93
N ALA A 76 -5.21 -2.29 -4.61
CA ALA A 76 -4.15 -2.02 -5.56
C ALA A 76 -2.89 -2.80 -5.15
N ARG A 77 -2.32 -3.55 -6.09
CA ARG A 77 -1.03 -4.19 -5.90
C ARG A 77 0.06 -3.34 -6.54
N MET A 78 1.06 -3.00 -5.74
CA MET A 78 2.18 -2.15 -6.13
C MET A 78 3.49 -2.93 -6.02
N THR A 79 4.37 -2.77 -7.00
CA THR A 79 5.74 -3.32 -6.95
C THR A 79 6.72 -2.18 -6.71
N LEU A 80 7.40 -2.19 -5.57
CA LEU A 80 8.35 -1.17 -5.16
C LEU A 80 9.76 -1.74 -5.17
N GLN A 81 10.70 -1.00 -5.77
CA GLN A 81 12.13 -1.27 -5.64
C GLN A 81 12.78 -0.17 -4.79
N PRO A 82 13.36 -0.49 -3.62
CA PRO A 82 14.15 0.46 -2.87
C PRO A 82 15.27 1.03 -3.73
N VAL A 83 15.43 2.35 -3.69
CA VAL A 83 16.60 3.01 -4.27
C VAL A 83 17.73 2.83 -3.27
N SER A 84 18.80 2.14 -3.69
CA SER A 84 20.03 2.10 -2.91
C SER A 84 20.57 3.52 -2.81
N ASN A 85 20.68 4.06 -1.61
CA ASN A 85 21.59 5.19 -1.39
C ASN A 85 22.99 4.61 -1.53
N VAL A 86 23.63 4.86 -2.67
CA VAL A 86 25.08 4.72 -2.79
C VAL A 86 25.75 5.74 -1.87
#